data_AF-A0A3N8L6R5-F1
#
_entry.id   AF-A0A3N8L6R5-F1
#
_cell.length_a   1.000
_cell.length_b   1.000
_cell.length_c   1.000
_cell.angle_alpha   90.00
_cell.angle_beta   90.00
_cell.angle_gamma   90.00
#
_symmetry.space_group_name_H-M   'P 1'
#
loop_
_entity.id
_entity.type
_entity.pdbx_description
1 polymer ?
#
loop_
_entity_poly.entity_id
_entity_poly.type
_entity_poly.pdbx_seq_one_letter_code
_entity_poly.pdbx_strand_id
1 'polypeptide(L)'
;MNCKGVALTQSDYRVLLETLRERVTDHWDDDKAYVRIELARFFNMVERDMPRYVHVHTAFTVARSLIVLGEPLRALDRIELIIFDVVARRTPS
;
A
#
# COMPACT_ATOMS: atom_id res chain seq x y z
N MET A 1 -6.40 23.77 -16.30
CA MET A 1 -7.03 22.44 -16.10
C MET A 1 -6.52 21.89 -14.77
N ASN A 2 -7.37 21.88 -13.75
CA ASN A 2 -7.01 21.44 -12.41
C ASN A 2 -7.41 19.97 -12.29
N CYS A 3 -6.50 19.06 -12.63
CA CYS A 3 -6.70 17.62 -12.44
C CYS A 3 -6.56 17.33 -10.93
N LYS A 4 -7.59 17.66 -10.14
CA LYS A 4 -7.72 17.08 -8.81
C LYS A 4 -7.86 15.57 -9.01
N GLY A 5 -6.78 14.84 -8.74
CA GLY A 5 -6.81 13.38 -8.74
C GLY A 5 -7.97 12.90 -7.87
N VAL A 6 -8.77 11.98 -8.39
CA VAL A 6 -9.85 11.35 -7.65
C VAL A 6 -9.22 10.66 -6.43
N ALA A 7 -9.62 11.09 -5.23
CA ALA A 7 -9.16 10.44 -4.01
C ALA A 7 -9.77 9.03 -3.94
N LEU A 8 -8.93 8.01 -3.83
CA LEU A 8 -9.38 6.63 -3.69
C LEU A 8 -10.17 6.46 -2.39
N THR A 9 -11.24 5.67 -2.48
CA THR A 9 -12.06 5.27 -1.33
C THR A 9 -11.41 4.09 -0.60
N GLN A 10 -11.91 3.78 0.59
CA GLN A 10 -11.48 2.58 1.33
C GLN A 10 -11.68 1.29 0.50
N SER A 11 -12.79 1.20 -0.23
CA SER A 11 -13.12 0.05 -1.08
C SER A 11 -12.13 -0.09 -2.24
N ASP A 12 -11.73 1.02 -2.86
CA ASP A 12 -10.75 1.00 -3.95
C ASP A 12 -9.39 0.47 -3.47
N TYR A 13 -8.94 0.92 -2.30
CA TYR A 13 -7.71 0.40 -1.70
C TYR A 13 -7.80 -1.09 -1.37
N ARG A 14 -8.96 -1.56 -0.87
CA ARG A 14 -9.16 -2.98 -0.56
C ARG A 14 -9.01 -3.85 -1.82
N VAL A 15 -9.66 -3.46 -2.92
CA VAL A 15 -9.56 -4.20 -4.19
C VAL A 15 -8.10 -4.27 -4.67
N LEU A 16 -7.39 -3.14 -4.65
CA LEU A 16 -5.99 -3.08 -5.06
C LEU A 16 -5.07 -3.92 -4.16
N LEU A 17 -5.31 -3.93 -2.85
CA LEU A 17 -4.58 -4.76 -1.89
C LEU A 17 -4.79 -6.25 -2.18
N GLU A 18 -6.02 -6.70 -2.38
CA GLU A 18 -6.32 -8.10 -2.68
C GLU A 18 -5.67 -8.55 -3.99
N THR A 19 -5.74 -7.74 -5.06
CA THR A 19 -5.06 -8.04 -6.32
C THR A 19 -3.54 -8.16 -6.15
N LEU A 20 -2.93 -7.35 -5.27
CA LEU A 20 -1.50 -7.47 -4.97
C LEU A 20 -1.18 -8.67 -4.09
N ARG A 21 -2.05 -9.05 -3.15
CA ARG A 21 -1.89 -10.26 -2.33
C ARG A 21 -1.90 -11.51 -3.20
N GLU A 22 -2.85 -11.62 -4.13
CA GLU A 22 -2.90 -12.71 -5.12
C GLU A 22 -1.61 -12.75 -5.93
N ARG A 23 -1.20 -11.61 -6.50
CA ARG A 23 0.04 -11.54 -7.30
C ARG A 23 1.30 -11.89 -6.53
N VAL A 24 1.40 -11.48 -5.26
CA VAL A 24 2.50 -11.88 -4.37
C VAL A 24 2.46 -13.38 -4.13
N THR A 25 1.28 -13.94 -3.86
CA THR A 25 1.12 -15.38 -3.57
C THR A 25 1.50 -16.23 -4.79
N ASP A 26 1.09 -15.81 -5.98
CA ASP A 26 1.27 -16.58 -7.21
C ASP A 26 2.68 -16.42 -7.82
N HIS A 27 3.35 -15.29 -7.61
CA HIS A 27 4.56 -14.93 -8.37
C HIS A 27 5.77 -14.50 -7.56
N TRP A 28 5.72 -14.47 -6.22
CA TRP A 28 6.86 -14.01 -5.42
C TRP A 28 8.13 -14.85 -5.63
N ASP A 29 7.97 -16.17 -5.76
CA ASP A 29 9.11 -17.08 -5.92
C ASP A 29 9.56 -17.19 -7.39
N ASP A 30 8.65 -17.03 -8.35
CA ASP A 30 8.93 -17.16 -9.78
C ASP A 30 9.42 -15.85 -10.43
N ASP A 31 8.84 -14.71 -10.05
CA ASP A 31 9.18 -13.39 -10.60
C ASP A 31 9.24 -12.31 -9.50
N LYS A 32 10.15 -12.53 -8.56
CA LYS A 32 10.40 -11.63 -7.43
C LYS A 32 10.67 -10.18 -7.86
N ALA A 33 11.37 -9.98 -8.98
CA ALA A 33 11.75 -8.65 -9.45
C ALA A 33 10.51 -7.85 -9.89
N TYR A 34 9.64 -8.47 -10.70
CA TYR A 34 8.39 -7.87 -11.13
C TYR A 34 7.48 -7.56 -9.94
N VAL A 35 7.29 -8.52 -9.02
CA VAL A 35 6.44 -8.32 -7.84
C VAL A 35 6.94 -7.16 -6.97
N ARG A 36 8.27 -7.02 -6.78
CA ARG A 36 8.85 -5.88 -6.05
C ARG A 36 8.55 -4.54 -6.72
N ILE A 37 8.57 -4.47 -8.05
CA ILE A 37 8.25 -3.26 -8.80
C ILE A 37 6.77 -2.87 -8.58
N GLU A 38 5.86 -3.84 -8.66
CA GLU A 38 4.43 -3.60 -8.46
C GLU A 38 4.12 -3.15 -7.03
N LEU A 39 4.72 -3.81 -6.03
CA LEU A 39 4.61 -3.39 -4.63
C LEU A 39 5.16 -1.96 -4.41
N ALA A 40 6.31 -1.63 -5.00
CA ALA A 40 6.90 -0.30 -4.88
C ALA A 40 6.01 0.78 -5.54
N ARG A 41 5.43 0.50 -6.71
CA ARG A 41 4.48 1.40 -7.38
C ARG A 41 3.26 1.65 -6.52
N PHE A 42 2.68 0.59 -5.97
CA PHE A 42 1.52 0.69 -5.08
C PHE A 42 1.85 1.51 -3.82
N PHE A 43 2.98 1.23 -3.16
CA PHE A 43 3.37 1.97 -1.95
C PHE A 43 3.60 3.45 -2.23
N ASN A 44 4.26 3.79 -3.33
CA ASN A 44 4.50 5.18 -3.71
C ASN A 44 3.19 5.91 -4.04
N MET A 45 2.24 5.24 -4.69
CA MET A 45 0.91 5.80 -4.96
C MET A 45 0.17 6.07 -3.64
N VAL A 46 0.10 5.09 -2.75
CA VAL A 46 -0.61 5.24 -1.46
C VAL A 46 0.06 6.32 -0.61
N GLU A 47 1.39 6.30 -0.46
CA GLU A 47 2.11 7.28 0.37
C GLU A 47 1.89 8.72 -0.12
N ARG A 48 1.81 8.93 -1.44
CA ARG A 48 1.51 10.25 -2.04
C ARG A 48 0.11 10.74 -1.68
N ASP A 49 -0.86 9.85 -1.59
CA ASP A 49 -2.26 10.18 -1.34
C ASP A 49 -2.59 10.28 0.17
N MET A 50 -1.63 9.91 1.04
CA MET A 50 -1.76 9.94 2.49
C MET A 50 -1.25 11.25 3.12
N PRO A 51 -1.77 11.64 4.31
CA PRO A 51 -1.26 12.79 5.04
C PRO A 51 0.18 12.54 5.51
N ARG A 52 0.98 13.61 5.59
CA ARG A 52 2.40 13.56 5.99
C ARG A 52 2.59 13.43 7.50
N TYR A 53 1.95 12.44 8.11
CA TYR A 53 2.14 12.13 9.52
C TYR A 53 3.34 11.20 9.72
N VAL A 54 4.06 11.39 10.84
CA VAL A 54 5.21 10.56 11.19
C VAL A 54 4.85 9.08 11.22
N HIS A 55 3.71 8.69 11.80
CA HIS A 55 3.29 7.29 11.87
C HIS A 55 3.01 6.67 10.50
N VAL A 56 2.47 7.44 9.55
CA VAL A 56 2.26 7.00 8.16
C VAL A 56 3.61 6.73 7.51
N HIS A 57 4.53 7.69 7.56
CA HIS A 57 5.85 7.54 6.95
C HIS A 57 6.65 6.37 7.56
N THR A 58 6.63 6.22 8.89
CA THR A 58 7.26 5.09 9.57
C THR A 58 6.69 3.76 9.11
N ALA A 59 5.38 3.66 8.89
CA ALA A 59 4.77 2.42 8.41
C ALA A 59 5.20 2.07 6.98
N PHE A 60 5.30 3.06 6.08
CA PHE A 60 5.83 2.85 4.73
C PHE A 60 7.29 2.41 4.74
N THR A 61 8.12 3.00 5.62
CA THR A 61 9.51 2.57 5.80
C THR A 61 9.58 1.11 6.26
N VAL A 62 8.78 0.73 7.27
CA VAL A 62 8.70 -0.67 7.75
C VAL A 62 8.23 -1.61 6.65
N ALA A 63 7.19 -1.26 5.91
CA ALA A 63 6.68 -2.09 4.82
C ALA A 63 7.74 -2.31 3.72
N ARG A 64 8.49 -1.26 3.34
CA ARG A 64 9.61 -1.40 2.40
C ARG A 64 10.71 -2.33 2.92
N SER A 65 11.04 -2.25 4.21
CA SER A 65 11.99 -3.19 4.83
C SER A 65 11.48 -4.64 4.79
N LEU A 66 10.19 -4.87 5.03
CA LEU A 66 9.59 -6.22 4.95
C LEU A 66 9.71 -6.81 3.53
N ILE A 67 9.52 -6.00 2.48
CA ILE A 67 9.77 -6.46 1.10
C ILE A 67 11.23 -6.87 0.89
N VAL A 68 12.19 -6.11 1.43
CA VAL A 68 13.62 -6.44 1.34
C VAL A 68 13.94 -7.75 2.06
N LEU A 69 13.28 -8.00 3.20
CA LEU A 69 13.45 -9.22 3.99
C LEU A 69 12.72 -10.45 3.41
N GLY A 70 12.00 -10.28 2.30
CA GLY A 70 11.25 -11.37 1.67
C GLY A 70 9.92 -11.68 2.33
N GLU A 71 9.34 -10.69 3.01
CA GLU A 71 8.08 -10.77 3.75
C GLU A 71 7.00 -9.87 3.10
N PRO A 72 6.68 -10.04 1.80
CA PRO A 72 5.81 -9.12 1.06
C PRO A 72 4.36 -9.11 1.57
N LEU A 73 3.81 -10.24 2.02
CA LEU A 73 2.45 -10.29 2.57
C LEU A 73 2.35 -9.50 3.88
N ARG A 74 3.36 -9.59 4.75
CA ARG A 74 3.42 -8.77 5.97
C ARG A 74 3.59 -7.29 5.66
N ALA A 75 4.26 -6.95 4.55
CA ALA A 75 4.35 -5.58 4.08
C ALA A 75 2.96 -5.05 3.68
N LEU A 76 2.16 -5.86 2.98
CA LEU A 76 0.78 -5.53 2.61
C LEU A 76 -0.12 -5.38 3.85
N ASP A 77 -0.04 -6.30 4.82
CA ASP A 77 -0.78 -6.19 6.10
C ASP A 77 -0.47 -4.85 6.80
N ARG A 78 0.81 -4.45 6.82
CA ARG A 78 1.23 -3.21 7.46
C ARG A 78 0.64 -1.98 6.78
N ILE A 79 0.56 -1.99 5.45
CA ILE A 79 0.00 -0.88 4.67
C ILE A 79 -1.53 -0.83 4.78
N GLU A 80 -2.21 -1.97 4.78
CA GLU A 80 -3.66 -2.05 4.99
C GLU A 80 -4.08 -1.39 6.31
N LEU A 81 -3.39 -1.71 7.41
CA LEU A 81 -3.65 -1.11 8.72
C LEU A 81 -3.59 0.42 8.69
N ILE A 82 -2.60 0.99 7.99
CA ILE A 82 -2.45 2.44 7.88
C ILE A 82 -3.48 3.06 6.95
N ILE A 83 -3.80 2.41 5.83
CA ILE A 83 -4.84 2.91 4.93
C ILE A 83 -6.17 2.99 5.69
N PHE A 84 -6.56 1.94 6.40
CA PHE A 84 -7.85 1.91 7.08
C PHE A 84 -7.91 2.83 8.30
N ASP A 85 -6.81 3.00 9.05
CA ASP A 85 -6.73 4.00 10.11
C ASP A 85 -6.89 5.43 9.56
N VAL A 86 -6.16 5.76 8.49
CA VAL A 86 -6.17 7.12 7.94
C VAL A 86 -7.47 7.44 7.22
N VAL A 87 -8.01 6.51 6.44
CA VAL A 87 -9.26 6.71 5.70
C VAL A 87 -10.45 6.78 6.64
N ALA A 88 -10.50 5.97 7.71
CA ALA A 88 -11.56 6.08 8.72
C ALA A 88 -11.62 7.47 9.37
N ARG A 89 -10.46 8.11 9.59
CA ARG A 89 -10.38 9.48 10.15
C ARG A 89 -10.78 10.58 9.17
N ARG A 90 -10.89 10.30 7.87
CA ARG A 90 -11.28 11.29 6.83
C ARG A 90 -12.79 11.46 6.69
N THR A 91 -13.57 10.49 7.11
CA THR A 91 -15.04 10.52 7.18
C THR A 91 -15.48 10.66 8.63
N PRO A 92 -15.47 11.89 9.22
CA PRO A 92 -16.20 12.12 10.45
C PRO A 92 -17.69 11.96 10.14
N SER A 93 -18.37 11.19 10.99
CA SER A 93 -19.82 11.02 11.00
C SER A 93 -20.54 12.35 11.17
#